data_AF-A0A5A7NM46-F1
#
_entry.id   AF-A0A5A7NM46-F1
#
_cell.length_a   1.000
_cell.length_b   1.000
_cell.length_c   1.000
_cell.angle_alpha   90.00
_cell.angle_beta   90.00
_cell.angle_gamma   90.00
#
_symmetry.space_group_name_H-M   'P 1'
#
loop_
_entity.id
_entity.type
_entity.pdbx_description
1 polymer ?
#
loop_
_entity_poly.entity_id
_entity_poly.type
_entity_poly.pdbx_seq_one_letter_code
_entity_poly.pdbx_strand_id
1 'polypeptide(L)'
;MYRKTRGVSSVVSGYIGGHTANPTYHEVCSGTTGHAEAVAVTFDPDTVPPQVILDIFFATHDPTTLNRQGYDVGTQYRSAMFYLDPGQEALFRAAIARHQADWSNPIVTEVVRAPRFHAAEDYHQDYYAKHPWEGYCQVIINPKLSKARKYYSQWLEP
;
A
#
# COMPACT_ATOMS: atom_id res chain seq x y z
N MET A 1 7.72 2.40 4.98
CA MET A 1 7.77 1.05 5.57
C MET A 1 8.51 0.08 4.67
N TYR A 2 7.97 -0.24 3.49
CA TYR A 2 8.57 -1.23 2.57
C TYR A 2 10.04 -0.98 2.25
N ARG A 3 10.45 0.27 1.97
CA ARG A 3 11.87 0.59 1.70
C ARG A 3 12.83 0.28 2.84
N LYS A 4 12.34 0.20 4.08
CA LYS A 4 13.14 -0.19 5.24
C LYS A 4 13.04 -1.67 5.56
N THR A 5 12.35 -2.46 4.75
CA THR A 5 12.15 -3.89 5.00
C THR A 5 13.26 -4.66 4.29
N ARG A 6 13.97 -5.51 5.04
CA ARG A 6 15.04 -6.36 4.51
C ARG A 6 14.51 -7.19 3.35
N GLY A 7 15.31 -7.33 2.30
CA GLY A 7 14.93 -8.08 1.09
C GLY A 7 14.04 -7.31 0.12
N VAL A 8 13.54 -6.11 0.46
CA VAL A 8 12.84 -5.24 -0.50
C VAL A 8 13.88 -4.49 -1.33
N SER A 9 13.87 -4.69 -2.65
CA SER A 9 14.81 -4.08 -3.59
C SER A 9 14.25 -2.86 -4.32
N SER A 10 12.93 -2.75 -4.45
CA SER A 10 12.29 -1.60 -5.09
C SER A 10 10.92 -1.31 -4.50
N VAL A 11 10.60 -0.02 -4.42
CA VAL A 11 9.31 0.51 -3.99
C VAL A 11 8.99 1.70 -4.89
N VAL A 12 7.92 1.59 -5.68
CA VAL A 12 7.50 2.61 -6.65
C VAL A 12 6.08 3.03 -6.36
N SER A 13 5.86 4.32 -6.10
CA SER A 13 4.53 4.91 -5.99
C SER A 13 3.91 5.05 -7.38
N GLY A 14 2.61 4.83 -7.50
CA GLY A 14 1.92 4.93 -8.79
C GLY A 14 0.41 4.77 -8.72
N TYR A 15 -0.18 4.63 -9.90
CA TYR A 15 -1.61 4.60 -10.14
C TYR A 15 -2.00 3.33 -10.89
N ILE A 16 -3.03 2.61 -10.44
CA ILE A 16 -3.46 1.33 -11.02
C ILE A 16 -4.95 1.08 -10.78
N GLY A 17 -5.58 0.23 -11.58
CA GLY A 17 -6.99 -0.15 -11.39
C GLY A 17 -8.01 0.82 -11.99
N GLY A 18 -7.56 1.88 -12.65
CA GLY A 18 -8.40 2.84 -13.36
C GLY A 18 -8.47 2.59 -14.87
N HIS A 19 -9.20 3.47 -15.56
CA HIS A 19 -9.47 3.37 -16.99
C HIS A 19 -8.76 4.46 -17.83
N THR A 20 -8.21 5.50 -17.20
CA THR A 20 -7.47 6.57 -17.90
C THR A 20 -6.05 6.11 -18.21
N ALA A 21 -5.62 6.26 -19.46
CA ALA A 21 -4.25 5.94 -19.84
C ALA A 21 -3.28 7.06 -19.41
N ASN A 22 -2.17 6.70 -18.77
CA ASN A 22 -1.11 7.63 -18.32
C ASN A 22 -1.65 8.79 -17.48
N PRO A 23 -2.36 8.50 -16.38
CA PRO A 23 -2.98 9.54 -15.56
C PRO A 23 -1.91 10.39 -14.85
N THR A 24 -2.19 11.67 -14.71
CA THR A 24 -1.44 12.59 -13.85
C THR A 24 -1.97 12.58 -12.41
N TYR A 25 -1.18 13.03 -11.44
CA TYR A 25 -1.63 13.17 -10.05
C TYR A 25 -2.94 13.97 -9.92
N HIS A 26 -3.05 15.08 -10.67
CA HIS A 26 -4.22 15.95 -10.62
C HIS A 26 -5.49 15.26 -11.11
N GLU A 27 -5.37 14.44 -12.16
CA GLU A 27 -6.50 13.65 -12.67
C GLU A 27 -6.90 12.56 -11.68
N VAL A 28 -5.93 11.89 -11.04
CA VAL A 28 -6.23 10.88 -10.00
C VAL A 28 -6.90 11.54 -8.79
N CYS A 29 -6.42 12.70 -8.35
CA CYS A 29 -7.01 13.46 -7.25
C CYS A 29 -8.44 13.93 -7.53
N SER A 30 -8.82 14.11 -8.79
CA SER A 30 -10.20 14.41 -9.16
C SER A 30 -11.17 13.25 -8.87
N GLY A 31 -10.66 12.03 -8.68
CA GLY A 31 -11.46 10.82 -8.47
C GLY A 31 -12.12 10.26 -9.73
N THR A 32 -11.95 10.90 -10.89
CA THR A 32 -12.66 10.53 -12.12
C THR A 32 -12.01 9.39 -12.90
N THR A 33 -10.72 9.14 -12.70
CA THR A 33 -9.95 8.17 -13.51
C THR A 33 -10.13 6.71 -13.07
N GLY A 34 -10.71 6.49 -11.88
CA GLY A 34 -10.86 5.17 -11.25
C GLY A 34 -9.56 4.55 -10.71
N HIS A 35 -8.41 5.20 -10.88
CA HIS A 35 -7.16 4.68 -10.34
C HIS A 35 -7.16 4.71 -8.81
N ALA A 36 -6.55 3.69 -8.20
CA ALA A 36 -6.07 3.73 -6.83
C ALA A 36 -4.64 4.28 -6.82
N GLU A 37 -4.31 5.07 -5.80
CA GLU A 37 -2.93 5.26 -5.39
C GLU A 37 -2.41 3.92 -4.84
N ALA A 38 -1.27 3.48 -5.36
CA ALA A 38 -0.70 2.18 -5.03
C ALA A 38 0.81 2.24 -4.95
N VAL A 39 1.39 1.19 -4.36
CA VAL A 39 2.83 1.00 -4.28
C VAL A 39 3.17 -0.35 -4.88
N ALA A 40 4.01 -0.36 -5.90
CA ALA A 40 4.63 -1.58 -6.43
C ALA A 40 5.86 -1.91 -5.58
N VAL A 41 5.87 -3.09 -4.97
CA VAL A 41 6.95 -3.56 -4.09
C VAL A 41 7.63 -4.77 -4.73
N THR A 42 8.92 -4.66 -5.02
CA THR A 42 9.76 -5.77 -5.47
C THR A 42 10.64 -6.23 -4.32
N PHE A 43 10.63 -7.53 -4.05
CA PHE A 43 11.37 -8.12 -2.94
C PHE A 43 11.86 -9.53 -3.27
N ASP A 44 12.87 -9.98 -2.53
CA ASP A 44 13.39 -11.34 -2.57
C ASP A 44 12.63 -12.24 -1.56
N PRO A 45 11.83 -13.22 -2.02
CA PRO A 45 11.07 -14.10 -1.14
C PRO A 45 11.94 -15.04 -0.29
N ASP A 46 13.21 -15.26 -0.66
CA ASP A 46 14.14 -16.06 0.14
C ASP A 46 14.68 -15.27 1.34
N THR A 47 14.70 -13.94 1.23
CA THR A 47 15.11 -13.03 2.31
C THR A 47 13.94 -12.61 3.20
N VAL A 48 12.78 -12.31 2.60
CA VAL A 48 11.56 -11.89 3.33
C VAL A 48 10.33 -12.63 2.81
N PRO A 49 9.62 -13.38 3.66
CA PRO A 49 8.43 -14.10 3.21
C PRO A 49 7.34 -13.16 2.67
N PRO A 50 6.62 -13.52 1.59
CA PRO A 50 5.52 -12.70 1.07
C PRO A 50 4.46 -12.34 2.12
N GLN A 51 4.25 -13.21 3.11
CA GLN A 51 3.34 -12.98 4.22
C GLN A 51 3.73 -11.72 5.00
N VAL A 52 5.02 -11.47 5.23
CA VAL A 52 5.49 -10.27 5.94
C VAL A 52 5.15 -9.00 5.18
N ILE A 53 5.25 -9.02 3.85
CA ILE A 53 4.85 -7.88 3.00
C ILE A 53 3.35 -7.59 3.16
N LEU A 54 2.53 -8.64 3.18
CA LEU A 54 1.08 -8.52 3.38
C LEU A 54 0.72 -8.10 4.82
N ASP A 55 1.48 -8.53 5.81
CA ASP A 55 1.29 -8.15 7.21
C ASP A 55 1.60 -6.66 7.42
N ILE A 56 2.64 -6.16 6.72
CA ILE A 56 2.96 -4.73 6.68
C ILE A 56 1.81 -3.95 6.03
N PHE A 57 1.21 -4.44 4.94
CA PHE A 57 0.03 -3.83 4.32
C PHE A 57 -1.07 -3.60 5.35
N PHE A 58 -1.56 -4.64 6.02
CA PHE A 58 -2.63 -4.54 7.03
C PHE A 58 -2.24 -3.73 8.28
N ALA A 59 -0.96 -3.55 8.56
CA ALA A 59 -0.50 -2.70 9.66
C ALA A 59 -0.41 -1.20 9.32
N THR A 60 -0.41 -0.84 8.03
CA THR A 60 -0.11 0.52 7.56
C THR A 60 -1.33 1.38 7.24
N HIS A 61 -2.52 0.79 7.14
CA HIS A 61 -3.76 1.52 6.82
C HIS A 61 -4.97 0.84 7.49
N ASP A 62 -6.14 1.45 7.37
CA ASP A 62 -7.42 0.87 7.83
C ASP A 62 -8.10 0.14 6.66
N PRO A 63 -8.06 -1.20 6.60
CA PRO A 63 -8.61 -1.98 5.49
C PRO A 63 -10.13 -2.13 5.57
N THR A 64 -10.79 -1.56 6.58
CA THR A 64 -12.25 -1.68 6.79
C THR A 64 -13.03 -0.47 6.28
N THR A 65 -12.32 0.57 5.85
CA THR A 65 -12.90 1.82 5.36
C THR A 65 -12.95 1.85 3.83
N LEU A 66 -14.16 1.84 3.28
CA LEU A 66 -14.37 1.88 1.83
C LEU A 66 -14.03 3.28 1.29
N ASN A 67 -13.17 3.34 0.27
CA ASN A 67 -12.80 4.58 -0.44
C ASN A 67 -12.31 5.71 0.49
N ARG A 68 -11.56 5.37 1.54
CA ARG A 68 -11.06 6.32 2.53
C ARG A 68 -9.85 5.76 3.27
N GLN A 69 -8.92 6.61 3.68
CA GLN A 69 -7.89 6.31 4.69
C GLN A 69 -7.72 7.51 5.63
N GLY A 70 -8.31 7.44 6.83
CA GLY A 70 -8.33 8.58 7.75
C GLY A 70 -9.08 9.77 7.14
N TYR A 71 -8.38 10.89 6.95
CA TYR A 71 -8.94 12.11 6.35
C TYR A 71 -8.89 12.11 4.81
N ASP A 72 -8.17 11.17 4.20
CA ASP A 72 -8.04 11.06 2.75
C ASP A 72 -9.27 10.30 2.21
N VAL A 73 -10.20 11.00 1.54
CA VAL A 73 -11.48 10.45 1.08
C VAL A 73 -11.56 10.44 -0.44
N GLY A 74 -11.87 9.29 -1.02
CA GLY A 74 -12.00 9.10 -2.46
C GLY A 74 -11.67 7.69 -2.90
N THR A 75 -12.14 7.31 -4.09
CA THR A 75 -11.90 5.98 -4.68
C THR A 75 -10.42 5.71 -4.92
N GLN A 76 -9.62 6.76 -5.07
CA GLN A 76 -8.16 6.68 -5.16
C GLN A 76 -7.48 6.20 -3.88
N TYR A 77 -8.14 6.34 -2.72
CA TYR A 77 -7.63 5.88 -1.42
C TYR A 77 -8.23 4.54 -0.97
N ARG A 78 -8.90 3.82 -1.87
CA ARG A 78 -9.46 2.50 -1.54
C ARG A 78 -8.34 1.51 -1.21
N SER A 79 -8.62 0.60 -0.27
CA SER A 79 -7.74 -0.52 -0.01
C SER A 79 -7.88 -1.56 -1.12
N ALA A 80 -6.79 -1.87 -1.83
CA ALA A 80 -6.79 -2.86 -2.91
C ALA A 80 -5.44 -3.57 -3.02
N MET A 81 -5.47 -4.85 -3.41
CA MET A 81 -4.32 -5.66 -3.75
C MET A 81 -4.46 -6.17 -5.19
N PHE A 82 -3.44 -5.92 -6.00
CA PHE A 82 -3.44 -6.20 -7.45
C PHE A 82 -2.55 -7.40 -7.76
N TYR A 83 -3.14 -8.56 -8.06
CA TYR A 83 -2.40 -9.80 -8.25
C TYR A 83 -1.97 -10.00 -9.72
N LEU A 84 -0.79 -10.58 -9.93
CA LEU A 84 -0.24 -10.88 -11.25
C LEU A 84 -0.66 -12.28 -11.75
N ASP A 85 -0.83 -13.22 -10.83
CA ASP A 85 -1.13 -14.62 -11.09
C ASP A 85 -2.07 -15.23 -10.02
N PRO A 86 -2.68 -16.41 -10.27
CA PRO A 86 -3.60 -17.05 -9.32
C PRO A 86 -2.96 -17.44 -7.97
N GLY A 87 -1.65 -17.68 -7.93
CA GLY A 87 -0.93 -17.96 -6.69
C GLY A 87 -0.88 -16.73 -5.79
N GLN A 88 -0.60 -15.56 -6.36
CA GLN A 88 -0.71 -14.28 -5.63
C GLN A 88 -2.14 -13.98 -5.19
N GLU A 89 -3.14 -14.26 -6.03
CA GLU A 89 -4.55 -14.09 -5.65
C GLU A 89 -4.89 -14.90 -4.39
N ALA A 90 -4.48 -16.18 -4.35
CA ALA A 90 -4.70 -17.05 -3.19
C ALA A 90 -3.99 -16.52 -1.93
N LEU A 91 -2.75 -16.04 -2.07
CA LEU A 91 -2.00 -15.43 -0.96
C LEU A 91 -2.71 -14.19 -0.41
N PHE A 92 -3.24 -13.32 -1.27
CA PHE A 92 -3.94 -12.11 -0.86
C PHE A 92 -5.23 -12.42 -0.12
N ARG A 93 -6.03 -13.37 -0.63
CA ARG A 93 -7.26 -13.84 0.04
C ARG A 93 -6.97 -14.47 1.39
N ALA A 94 -5.92 -15.31 1.47
CA ALA A 94 -5.48 -15.91 2.73
C ALA A 94 -5.01 -14.85 3.75
N ALA A 95 -4.33 -13.79 3.29
CA ALA A 95 -3.91 -12.70 4.15
C ALA A 95 -5.10 -11.89 4.70
N ILE A 96 -6.12 -11.61 3.88
CA ILE A 96 -7.37 -10.99 4.37
C ILE A 96 -8.00 -11.86 5.47
N ALA A 97 -8.17 -13.16 5.22
CA ALA A 97 -8.79 -14.07 6.18
C ALA A 97 -8.01 -14.12 7.51
N ARG A 98 -6.68 -14.14 7.44
CA ARG A 98 -5.80 -14.17 8.62
C ARG A 98 -5.89 -12.90 9.47
N HIS A 99 -6.04 -11.73 8.85
CA HIS A 99 -6.11 -10.45 9.56
C HIS A 99 -7.52 -10.02 9.94
N GLN A 100 -8.57 -10.68 9.45
CA GLN A 100 -9.95 -10.27 9.75
C GLN A 100 -10.22 -10.23 11.26
N ALA A 101 -9.62 -11.12 12.05
CA ALA A 101 -9.77 -11.14 13.51
C ALA A 101 -9.16 -9.91 14.22
N ASP A 102 -8.22 -9.21 13.57
CA ASP A 102 -7.58 -8.00 14.11
C ASP A 102 -8.46 -6.74 13.96
N TRP A 103 -9.56 -6.85 13.22
CA TRP A 103 -10.46 -5.74 12.89
C TRP A 103 -11.90 -6.05 13.32
N SER A 104 -12.52 -5.11 14.02
CA SER A 104 -13.93 -5.23 14.45
C SER A 104 -14.91 -5.16 13.27
N ASN A 105 -14.55 -4.43 12.22
CA ASN A 105 -15.34 -4.29 11.01
C ASN A 105 -14.83 -5.26 9.91
N PRO A 106 -15.69 -5.68 8.98
CA PRO A 106 -15.27 -6.46 7.82
C PRO A 106 -14.18 -5.74 7.02
N ILE A 107 -13.13 -6.47 6.63
CA ILE A 107 -12.12 -5.98 5.70
C ILE A 107 -12.78 -5.83 4.32
N VAL A 108 -12.67 -4.64 3.74
CA VAL A 108 -13.23 -4.29 2.41
C VAL A 108 -12.16 -4.21 1.33
N THR A 109 -10.93 -4.65 1.62
CA THR A 109 -9.80 -4.68 0.68
C THR A 109 -10.16 -5.48 -0.58
N GLU A 110 -10.05 -4.84 -1.73
CA GLU A 110 -10.27 -5.50 -3.02
C GLU A 110 -9.11 -6.43 -3.39
N VAL A 111 -9.41 -7.59 -3.98
CA VAL A 111 -8.42 -8.48 -4.59
C VAL A 111 -8.74 -8.57 -6.08
N VAL A 112 -7.91 -7.93 -6.89
CA VAL A 112 -8.20 -7.68 -8.31
C VAL A 112 -7.01 -8.06 -9.17
N ARG A 113 -7.26 -8.58 -10.38
CA ARG A 113 -6.16 -8.84 -11.32
C ARG A 113 -5.50 -7.52 -11.70
N ALA A 114 -4.16 -7.47 -11.63
CA ALA A 114 -3.40 -6.27 -11.94
C ALA A 114 -3.58 -5.85 -13.41
N PRO A 115 -4.13 -4.65 -13.69
CA PRO A 115 -4.02 -4.04 -15.00
C PRO A 115 -2.66 -3.35 -15.12
N ARG A 116 -2.50 -2.50 -16.13
CA ARG A 116 -1.29 -1.68 -16.28
C ARG A 116 -1.09 -0.78 -15.06
N PHE A 117 0.12 -0.84 -14.50
CA PHE A 117 0.59 0.10 -13.48
C PHE A 117 1.21 1.34 -14.16
N HIS A 118 0.88 2.52 -13.66
CA HIS A 118 1.46 3.79 -14.09
C HIS A 118 2.30 4.35 -12.96
N ALA A 119 3.62 4.48 -13.16
CA ALA A 119 4.47 5.11 -12.14
C ALA A 119 4.04 6.57 -11.95
N ALA A 120 3.95 6.99 -10.68
CA ALA A 120 3.71 8.39 -10.35
C ALA A 120 4.96 9.23 -10.62
N GLU A 121 4.75 10.53 -10.72
CA GLU A 121 5.78 11.53 -10.96
C GLU A 121 6.92 11.48 -9.92
N ASP A 122 8.13 11.87 -10.31
CA ASP A 122 9.35 11.72 -9.49
C ASP A 122 9.29 12.40 -8.12
N TYR A 123 8.47 13.46 -7.98
CA TYR A 123 8.28 14.15 -6.71
C TYR A 123 7.46 13.32 -5.71
N HIS A 124 6.63 12.37 -6.17
CA HIS A 124 5.93 11.41 -5.30
C HIS A 124 6.81 10.23 -4.89
N GLN A 125 7.90 9.98 -5.61
CA GLN A 125 8.86 8.94 -5.23
C GLN A 125 9.67 9.43 -4.02
N ASP A 126 9.80 8.59 -3.01
CA ASP A 126 10.57 8.89 -1.79
C ASP A 126 10.04 10.07 -0.97
N TYR A 127 8.76 10.41 -1.11
CA TYR A 127 8.17 11.61 -0.49
C TYR A 127 8.47 11.73 1.01
N TYR A 128 8.19 10.70 1.82
CA TYR A 128 8.49 10.75 3.26
C TYR A 128 9.99 10.92 3.57
N ALA A 129 10.88 10.31 2.77
CA ALA A 129 12.32 10.45 2.99
C ALA A 129 12.82 11.85 2.64
N LYS A 130 12.21 12.48 1.63
CA LYS A 130 12.50 13.86 1.20
C LYS A 130 11.85 14.91 2.10
N HIS A 131 10.68 14.61 2.68
CA HIS A 131 9.83 15.54 3.43
C HIS A 131 9.45 15.02 4.84
N PRO A 132 10.39 14.54 5.67
CA PRO A 132 10.05 13.87 6.92
C PRO A 132 9.40 14.78 7.96
N TRP A 133 9.64 16.09 7.89
CA TRP A 133 9.17 17.08 8.86
C TRP A 133 7.86 17.76 8.49
N GLU A 134 7.27 17.44 7.33
CA GLU A 134 5.98 17.98 6.95
C GLU A 134 4.87 17.51 7.90
N GLY A 135 3.88 18.38 8.15
CA GLY A 135 2.79 18.12 9.09
C GLY A 135 2.05 16.82 8.78
N TYR A 136 1.82 16.51 7.50
CA TYR A 136 1.19 15.25 7.09
C TYR A 136 2.04 14.04 7.47
N CYS A 137 3.35 14.06 7.20
CA CYS A 137 4.28 12.99 7.59
C CYS A 137 4.31 12.79 9.11
N GLN A 138 4.32 13.89 9.88
CA GLN A 138 4.37 13.85 11.33
C GLN A 138 3.08 13.31 11.95
N VAL A 139 1.92 13.70 11.43
CA VAL A 139 0.62 13.37 12.04
C VAL A 139 0.05 12.05 11.53
N ILE A 140 0.25 11.72 10.25
CA ILE A 140 -0.37 10.55 9.60
C ILE A 140 0.62 9.39 9.42
N ILE A 141 1.86 9.67 9.00
CA ILE A 141 2.82 8.61 8.63
C ILE A 141 3.59 8.10 9.86
N ASN A 142 4.06 8.96 10.76
CA ASN A 142 4.85 8.57 11.93
C ASN A 142 4.15 7.58 12.88
N PRO A 143 2.84 7.71 13.18
CA PRO A 143 2.14 6.70 13.98
C PRO A 143 2.13 5.32 13.32
N LYS A 144 1.90 5.27 11.99
CA LYS A 144 1.93 4.04 11.19
C LYS A 144 3.33 3.39 11.22
N LEU A 145 4.38 4.18 11.04
CA LEU A 145 5.77 3.72 11.12
C LEU A 145 6.11 3.17 12.51
N SER A 146 5.60 3.79 13.57
CA SER A 146 5.88 3.39 14.96
C SER A 146 5.18 2.08 15.33
N LYS A 147 3.93 1.89 14.90
CA LYS A 147 3.22 0.60 15.04
C LYS A 147 4.00 -0.50 14.31
N ALA A 148 4.38 -0.26 13.06
CA ALA A 148 5.08 -1.27 12.29
C ALA A 148 6.49 -1.58 12.82
N ARG A 149 7.24 -0.60 13.34
CA ARG A 149 8.50 -0.84 14.05
C ARG A 149 8.32 -1.72 15.30
N LYS A 150 7.21 -1.58 16.02
CA LYS A 150 6.94 -2.39 17.22
C LYS A 150 6.70 -3.87 16.88
N TYR A 151 6.00 -4.16 15.78
CA TYR A 151 5.59 -5.53 15.44
C TYR A 151 6.50 -6.23 14.42
N TYR A 152 7.26 -5.49 13.62
CA TYR A 152 8.04 -6.04 12.50
C TYR A 152 9.53 -5.66 12.55
N SER A 153 10.05 -5.19 13.69
CA SER A 153 11.45 -4.76 13.83
C SER A 153 12.48 -5.75 13.31
N GLN A 154 12.26 -7.06 13.49
CA GLN A 154 13.17 -8.11 13.00
C GLN A 154 13.35 -8.13 11.47
N TRP A 155 12.36 -7.62 10.74
CA TRP A 155 12.35 -7.54 9.28
C TRP A 155 12.76 -6.17 8.76
N LEU A 156 12.98 -5.19 9.63
CA LEU A 156 13.39 -3.85 9.24
C LEU A 156 14.92 -3.74 9.28
N GLU A 157 15.48 -3.02 8.31
CA GLU A 157 16.87 -2.57 8.37
C GLU A 157 17.04 -1.59 9.53
N PRO A 158 18.21 -1.64 10.23
CA PRO A 158 18.54 -0.75 11.34
C PRO A 158 18.31 0.75 11.05
#